data_AF-A0A1V5MSD0-F1
#
_entry.id   AF-A0A1V5MSD0-F1
#
_cell.length_a   1.000
_cell.length_b   1.000
_cell.length_c   1.000
_cell.angle_alpha   90.00
_cell.angle_beta   90.00
_cell.angle_gamma   90.00
#
_symmetry.space_group_name_H-M   'P 1'
#
loop_
_entity.id
_entity.type
_entity.pdbx_description
1 polymer ?
#
loop_
_entity_poly.entity_id
_entity_poly.type
_entity_poly.pdbx_seq_one_letter_code
_entity_poly.pdbx_strand_id
1 'polypeptide(L)'
;MGNSLGFTINNAWLGGVDYFLHSEDYNKTLNLKLLYKEIVGKQHSAQVTAVWGINMLNKKLSFTGFADFWLEDNTFGSETTRTVFISEPQLWYNVTENLSLGGEVEVAANFGTKGLMANPTLGVKWAF
;
A
#
# COMPACT_ATOMS: atom_id res chain seq x y z
N MET A 1 -14.75 -9.20 31.71
CA MET A 1 -13.33 -9.38 31.36
C MET A 1 -13.17 -9.00 29.90
N GLY A 2 -12.62 -7.82 29.62
CA GLY A 2 -12.43 -7.33 28.25
C GLY A 2 -11.27 -8.06 27.61
N ASN A 3 -11.57 -8.95 26.67
CA ASN A 3 -10.56 -9.62 25.87
C ASN A 3 -10.09 -8.62 24.80
N SER A 4 -9.03 -7.88 25.12
CA SER A 4 -8.26 -7.14 24.13
C SER A 4 -7.65 -8.16 23.18
N LEU A 5 -8.36 -8.46 22.08
CA LEU A 5 -7.82 -9.20 20.94
C LEU A 5 -6.87 -8.26 20.19
N GLY A 6 -5.74 -7.94 20.83
CA GLY A 6 -4.63 -7.31 20.14
C GLY A 6 -4.09 -8.31 19.12
N PHE A 7 -4.26 -8.01 17.84
CA PHE A 7 -3.59 -8.76 16.79
C PHE A 7 -2.08 -8.47 16.90
N THR A 8 -1.32 -9.44 17.40
CA THR A 8 0.14 -9.35 17.37
C THR A 8 0.61 -9.61 15.94
N ILE A 9 1.18 -8.59 15.30
CA ILE A 9 1.88 -8.77 14.03
C ILE A 9 3.22 -9.44 14.34
N ASN A 10 3.45 -10.61 13.74
CA ASN A 10 4.72 -11.31 13.89
C ASN A 10 5.85 -10.49 13.26
N ASN A 11 7.03 -10.56 13.87
CA ASN A 11 8.24 -9.99 13.29
C ASN A 11 8.47 -10.59 11.90
N ALA A 12 8.80 -9.76 10.92
CA ALA A 12 9.08 -10.19 9.56
C ALA A 12 10.40 -9.59 9.06
N TRP A 13 11.20 -10.41 8.40
CA TRP A 13 12.42 -10.01 7.71
C TRP A 13 12.14 -10.05 6.21
N LEU A 14 12.50 -8.99 5.49
CA LEU A 14 12.31 -8.92 4.04
C LEU A 14 13.65 -8.69 3.37
N GLY A 15 13.92 -9.45 2.31
CA GLY A 15 15.11 -9.30 1.49
C GLY A 15 14.78 -9.58 0.03
N GLY A 16 15.35 -8.83 -0.89
CA GLY A 16 15.06 -9.01 -2.31
C GLY A 16 15.60 -7.90 -3.18
N VAL A 17 14.97 -7.73 -4.35
CA VAL A 17 15.37 -6.75 -5.36
C VAL A 17 14.44 -5.55 -5.34
N ASP A 18 15.03 -4.39 -5.55
CA ASP A 18 14.36 -3.09 -5.62
C ASP A 18 14.80 -2.42 -6.93
N TYR A 19 13.84 -2.08 -7.78
CA TYR A 19 14.08 -1.47 -9.08
C TYR A 19 13.31 -0.16 -9.20
N PHE A 20 14.06 0.93 -9.39
CA PHE A 20 13.51 2.27 -9.49
C PHE A 20 13.54 2.76 -10.94
N LEU A 21 12.35 3.07 -11.45
CA LEU A 21 12.10 3.64 -12.76
C LEU A 21 11.63 5.08 -12.59
N HIS A 22 12.13 5.97 -13.43
CA HIS A 22 11.66 7.34 -13.47
C HIS A 22 11.76 7.94 -14.89
N SER A 23 10.93 8.95 -15.16
CA SER A 23 11.11 9.83 -16.32
C SER A 23 12.30 10.78 -16.09
N GLU A 24 12.84 11.37 -17.16
CA GLU A 24 13.97 12.31 -17.11
C GLU A 24 13.71 13.49 -16.15
N ASP A 25 12.46 13.96 -16.11
CA ASP A 25 11.99 15.07 -15.27
C ASP A 25 11.43 14.62 -13.90
N TYR A 26 11.51 13.32 -13.57
CA TYR A 26 10.97 12.70 -12.36
C TYR A 26 9.47 12.93 -12.11
N ASN A 27 8.71 13.40 -13.09
CA ASN A 27 7.26 13.53 -12.96
C ASN A 27 6.55 12.17 -12.96
N LYS A 28 7.19 11.11 -13.43
CA LYS A 28 6.68 9.74 -13.35
C LYS A 28 7.73 8.88 -12.68
N THR A 29 7.41 8.34 -11.52
CA THR A 29 8.25 7.42 -10.78
C THR A 29 7.49 6.12 -10.53
N LEU A 30 8.21 5.02 -10.60
CA LEU A 30 7.72 3.69 -10.27
C LEU A 30 8.85 2.93 -9.58
N ASN A 31 8.60 2.52 -8.35
CA ASN A 31 9.49 1.68 -7.58
C ASN A 31 8.86 0.28 -7.46
N LEU A 32 9.53 -0.73 -8.00
CA LEU A 32 9.07 -2.12 -7.98
C LEU A 32 9.99 -2.94 -7.10
N LYS A 33 9.40 -3.69 -6.17
CA LYS A 33 10.14 -4.60 -5.28
C LYS A 33 9.61 -6.00 -5.42
N LEU A 34 10.53 -6.96 -5.48
CA LEU A 34 10.25 -8.38 -5.32
C LEU A 34 11.03 -8.86 -4.12
N LEU A 35 10.30 -9.23 -3.07
CA LEU A 35 10.85 -9.48 -1.74
C LEU A 35 10.51 -10.91 -1.32
N TYR A 36 11.52 -11.63 -0.87
CA TYR A 36 11.32 -12.80 -0.01
C TYR A 36 11.05 -12.30 1.41
N LYS A 37 10.05 -12.88 2.06
CA LYS A 37 9.57 -12.46 3.39
C LYS A 37 9.64 -13.66 4.32
N GLU A 38 10.33 -13.51 5.43
CA GLU A 38 10.38 -14.50 6.51
C GLU A 38 9.63 -13.98 7.71
N ILE A 39 8.47 -14.58 7.98
CA ILE A 39 7.63 -14.22 9.12
C ILE A 39 7.98 -15.15 10.27
N VAL A 40 8.68 -14.63 11.26
CA VAL A 40 9.28 -15.38 12.36
C VAL A 40 8.19 -16.19 13.08
N GLY A 41 8.36 -17.51 13.09
CA GLY A 41 7.42 -18.43 13.74
C GLY A 41 6.09 -18.64 13.01
N LYS A 42 5.94 -18.16 11.76
CA LYS A 42 4.73 -18.33 10.94
C LYS A 42 5.00 -19.03 9.62
N GLN A 43 5.73 -18.39 8.69
CA GLN A 43 5.96 -18.90 7.34
C GLN A 43 7.06 -18.14 6.61
N HIS A 44 7.59 -18.76 5.56
CA HIS A 44 8.30 -18.07 4.50
C HIS A 44 7.32 -17.75 3.36
N SER A 45 7.38 -16.54 2.83
CA SER A 45 6.48 -16.02 1.82
C SER A 45 7.21 -15.12 0.82
N ALA A 46 6.47 -14.60 -0.15
CA ALA A 46 6.95 -13.59 -1.08
C ALA A 46 5.99 -12.40 -1.11
N GLN A 47 6.54 -11.23 -1.39
CA GLN A 47 5.84 -9.96 -1.52
C GLN A 47 6.28 -9.24 -2.79
N VAL A 48 5.32 -8.74 -3.55
CA VAL A 48 5.54 -7.80 -4.66
C VAL A 48 4.97 -6.46 -4.25
N THR A 49 5.80 -5.42 -4.34
CA THR A 49 5.43 -4.05 -4.01
C THR A 49 5.60 -3.17 -5.22
N ALA A 50 4.62 -2.31 -5.49
CA ALA A 50 4.72 -1.21 -6.42
C ALA A 50 4.42 0.09 -5.68
N VAL A 51 5.29 1.09 -5.83
CA VAL A 51 5.04 2.46 -5.34
C VAL A 51 5.16 3.40 -6.54
N TRP A 52 4.17 4.25 -6.77
CA TRP A 52 4.18 5.16 -7.91
C TRP A 52 3.93 6.60 -7.50
N GLY A 53 4.52 7.50 -8.28
CA GLY A 53 4.23 8.93 -8.24
C GLY A 53 4.13 9.47 -9.65
N ILE A 54 2.96 9.97 -10.04
CA ILE A 54 2.69 10.47 -11.38
C ILE A 54 2.12 11.88 -11.27
N ASN A 55 2.92 12.87 -11.64
CA ASN A 55 2.52 14.25 -11.79
C ASN A 55 2.15 14.52 -13.26
N MET A 56 1.00 15.15 -13.46
CA MET A 56 0.40 15.47 -14.74
C MET A 56 0.02 16.95 -14.78
N LEU A 57 -0.23 17.48 -15.99
CA LEU A 57 -0.73 18.83 -16.20
C LEU A 57 0.14 19.90 -15.54
N ASN A 58 1.47 19.84 -15.73
CA ASN A 58 2.44 20.71 -15.06
C ASN A 58 2.29 20.69 -13.53
N LYS A 59 2.20 19.48 -12.96
CA LYS A 59 2.02 19.23 -11.52
C LYS A 59 0.71 19.79 -10.96
N LYS A 60 -0.32 20.04 -11.79
CA LYS A 60 -1.67 20.34 -11.27
C LYS A 60 -2.42 19.10 -10.80
N LEU A 61 -2.04 17.91 -11.26
CA LEU A 61 -2.67 16.66 -10.89
C LEU A 61 -1.60 15.65 -10.48
N SER A 62 -1.73 15.10 -9.28
CA SER A 62 -0.82 14.09 -8.75
C SER A 62 -1.58 12.80 -8.49
N PHE A 63 -1.18 11.73 -9.15
CA PHE A 63 -1.64 10.37 -8.90
C PHE A 63 -0.51 9.59 -8.25
N THR A 64 -0.69 9.22 -6.99
CA THR A 64 0.34 8.59 -6.16
C THR A 64 -0.24 7.38 -5.46
N GLY A 65 0.59 6.50 -4.94
CA GLY A 65 0.11 5.41 -4.11
C GLY A 65 1.07 4.23 -4.10
N PHE A 66 0.61 3.17 -3.46
CA PHE A 66 1.31 1.90 -3.45
C PHE A 66 0.33 0.74 -3.62
N ALA A 67 0.86 -0.41 -4.01
CA ALA A 67 0.16 -1.68 -4.05
C ALA A 67 1.12 -2.78 -3.58
N ASP A 68 0.63 -3.61 -2.68
CA ASP A 68 1.35 -4.69 -2.04
C ASP A 68 0.56 -5.99 -2.24
N PHE A 69 1.22 -7.00 -2.76
CA PHE A 69 0.65 -8.34 -2.92
C PHE A 69 1.52 -9.37 -2.21
N TRP A 70 0.95 -10.04 -1.21
CA TRP A 70 1.68 -10.99 -0.36
C TRP A 70 1.13 -12.40 -0.57
N LEU A 71 2.03 -13.36 -0.76
CA LEU A 71 1.72 -14.79 -0.73
C LEU A 71 1.75 -15.27 0.73
N GLU A 72 0.81 -14.79 1.53
CA GLU A 72 0.78 -14.99 2.97
C GLU A 72 -0.52 -15.65 3.44
N ASP A 73 -0.38 -16.73 4.20
CA ASP A 73 -1.48 -17.38 4.87
C ASP A 73 -2.04 -16.53 6.02
N ASN A 74 -3.35 -16.27 6.01
CA ASN A 74 -4.07 -15.64 7.12
C ASN A 74 -5.28 -16.48 7.51
N THR A 75 -5.47 -16.70 8.81
CA THR A 75 -6.58 -17.49 9.36
C THR A 75 -7.63 -16.56 9.96
N PHE A 76 -8.85 -16.66 9.45
CA PHE A 76 -10.03 -15.94 9.90
C PHE A 76 -11.05 -16.95 10.42
N GLY A 77 -11.09 -17.14 11.74
CA GLY A 77 -11.92 -18.20 12.35
C GLY A 77 -11.47 -19.58 11.87
N SER A 78 -12.35 -20.31 11.17
CA SER A 78 -12.08 -21.64 10.60
C SER A 78 -11.57 -21.62 9.16
N GLU A 79 -11.42 -20.44 8.56
CA GLU A 79 -11.07 -20.30 7.15
C GLU A 79 -9.68 -19.70 6.98
N THR A 80 -8.94 -20.18 5.99
CA THR A 80 -7.59 -19.70 5.68
C THR A 80 -7.53 -19.15 4.26
N THR A 81 -7.01 -17.94 4.13
CA THR A 81 -6.70 -17.31 2.84
C THR A 81 -5.20 -17.41 2.58
N ARG A 82 -4.80 -17.53 1.32
CA ARG A 82 -3.39 -17.73 0.91
C ARG A 82 -2.70 -16.45 0.42
N THR A 83 -3.47 -15.39 0.26
CA THR A 83 -3.01 -14.13 -0.32
C THR A 83 -3.58 -12.95 0.44
N VAL A 84 -2.78 -11.90 0.48
CA VAL A 84 -3.14 -10.59 1.01
C VAL A 84 -2.85 -9.55 -0.05
N PHE A 85 -3.76 -8.61 -0.24
CA PHE A 85 -3.56 -7.47 -1.12
C PHE A 85 -3.90 -6.18 -0.37
N ILE A 86 -3.04 -5.17 -0.49
CA ILE A 86 -3.27 -3.85 0.09
C ILE A 86 -2.87 -2.81 -0.96
N SER A 87 -3.67 -1.78 -1.12
CA SER A 87 -3.37 -0.69 -2.04
C SER A 87 -3.99 0.59 -1.55
N GLU A 88 -3.32 1.71 -1.77
CA GLU A 88 -3.83 3.04 -1.42
C GLU A 88 -3.55 4.03 -2.56
N PRO A 89 -4.26 3.91 -3.69
CA PRO A 89 -4.25 4.92 -4.72
C PRO A 89 -4.79 6.25 -4.19
N GLN A 90 -4.04 7.32 -4.42
CA GLN A 90 -4.41 8.69 -4.09
C GLN A 90 -4.42 9.57 -5.34
N LEU A 91 -5.37 10.48 -5.41
CA LEU A 91 -5.50 11.47 -6.47
C LEU A 91 -5.66 12.86 -5.87
N TRP A 92 -4.78 13.77 -6.28
CA TRP A 92 -4.70 15.12 -5.74
C TRP A 92 -4.70 16.16 -6.85
N TYR A 93 -5.57 17.15 -6.73
CA TYR A 93 -5.58 18.36 -7.54
C TYR A 93 -4.90 19.50 -6.78
N ASN A 94 -3.82 20.03 -7.34
CA ASN A 94 -3.00 21.08 -6.74
C ASN A 94 -3.58 22.44 -7.17
N VAL A 95 -4.40 23.02 -6.29
CA VAL A 95 -5.09 24.29 -6.50
C VAL A 95 -4.08 25.44 -6.52
N THR A 96 -3.10 25.37 -5.63
CA THR A 96 -1.94 26.26 -5.57
C THR A 96 -0.68 25.44 -5.34
N GLU A 97 0.49 26.09 -5.26
CA GLU A 97 1.74 25.42 -4.89
C GLU A 97 1.71 24.85 -3.46
N ASN A 98 0.83 25.37 -2.59
CA ASN A 98 0.72 24.95 -1.19
C ASN A 98 -0.56 24.17 -0.88
N LEU A 99 -1.60 24.28 -1.70
CA LEU A 99 -2.93 23.69 -1.41
C LEU A 99 -3.29 22.62 -2.43
N SER A 100 -3.58 21.42 -1.93
CA SER A 100 -4.11 20.31 -2.72
C SER A 100 -5.42 19.80 -2.16
N LEU A 101 -6.36 19.51 -3.04
CA LEU A 101 -7.65 18.88 -2.74
C LEU A 101 -7.69 17.52 -3.42
N GLY A 102 -8.15 16.50 -2.73
CA GLY A 102 -8.10 15.16 -3.29
C GLY A 102 -8.62 14.12 -2.34
N GLY A 103 -8.12 12.92 -2.53
CA GLY A 103 -8.50 11.79 -1.71
C GLY A 103 -7.70 10.55 -2.04
N GLU A 104 -8.04 9.50 -1.33
CA GLU A 104 -7.45 8.17 -1.44
C GLU A 104 -8.53 7.11 -1.31
N VAL A 105 -8.22 5.92 -1.79
CA VAL A 105 -9.06 4.74 -1.57
C VAL A 105 -8.18 3.66 -1.00
N GLU A 106 -8.33 3.37 0.29
CA GLU A 106 -7.66 2.21 0.90
C GLU A 106 -8.39 0.95 0.45
N VAL A 107 -7.69 0.05 -0.24
CA VAL A 107 -8.21 -1.23 -0.68
C VAL A 107 -7.44 -2.33 0.05
N ALA A 108 -8.16 -3.24 0.69
CA ALA A 108 -7.58 -4.35 1.43
C ALA A 108 -8.33 -5.64 1.09
N ALA A 109 -7.62 -6.69 0.71
CA ALA A 109 -8.16 -8.03 0.57
C ALA A 109 -7.47 -8.98 1.55
N ASN A 110 -8.25 -9.60 2.45
CA ASN A 110 -7.77 -10.53 3.46
C ASN A 110 -6.70 -9.93 4.41
N PHE A 111 -6.82 -8.63 4.69
CA PHE A 111 -5.98 -7.89 5.61
C PHE A 111 -6.84 -7.30 6.72
N GLY A 112 -6.59 -7.68 7.98
CA GLY A 112 -7.42 -7.34 9.15
C GLY A 112 -8.77 -8.06 9.19
N THR A 113 -9.50 -8.08 8.06
CA THR A 113 -10.78 -8.77 7.87
C THR A 113 -10.73 -9.65 6.62
N LYS A 114 -11.45 -10.78 6.63
CA LYS A 114 -11.59 -11.65 5.44
C LYS A 114 -12.39 -10.93 4.34
N GLY A 115 -11.96 -11.08 3.09
CA GLY A 115 -12.65 -10.51 1.93
C GLY A 115 -12.09 -9.15 1.51
N LEU A 116 -12.79 -8.50 0.57
CA LEU A 116 -12.40 -7.21 -0.01
C LEU A 116 -13.07 -6.06 0.75
N MET A 117 -12.27 -5.08 1.16
CA MET A 117 -12.69 -3.83 1.76
C MET A 117 -12.13 -2.67 0.94
N ALA A 118 -12.94 -1.63 0.77
CA ALA A 118 -12.54 -0.40 0.11
C ALA A 118 -13.07 0.80 0.92
N ASN A 119 -12.15 1.63 1.41
CA ASN A 119 -12.46 2.80 2.23
C ASN A 119 -12.05 4.07 1.49
N PRO A 120 -13.00 4.79 0.87
CA PRO A 120 -12.71 6.07 0.24
C PRO A 120 -12.57 7.17 1.28
N THR A 121 -11.56 8.01 1.12
CA THR A 121 -11.28 9.17 1.96
C THR A 121 -11.11 10.40 1.09
N LEU A 122 -11.70 11.51 1.50
CA LEU A 122 -11.46 12.83 0.91
C LEU A 122 -10.60 13.65 1.87
N GLY A 123 -9.71 14.46 1.33
CA GLY A 123 -8.76 15.22 2.13
C GLY A 123 -8.31 16.53 1.50
N VAL A 124 -7.68 17.32 2.34
CA VAL A 124 -6.99 18.56 2.00
C VAL A 124 -5.56 18.44 2.49
N LYS A 125 -4.59 18.78 1.64
CA LYS A 125 -3.17 18.82 1.98
C LYS A 125 -2.65 20.25 1.89
N TRP A 126 -1.85 20.65 2.87
CA TRP A 126 -1.13 21.91 2.90
C TRP A 126 0.38 21.65 2.94
N ALA A 127 1.12 22.14 1.94
CA ALA A 127 2.58 22.06 1.88
C ALA A 127 3.20 23.37 2.40
N PHE A 128 4.16 23.24 3.33
CA PHE A 128 4.85 24.35 3.99
C PHE A 128 6.12 24.78 3.26
#